data_AF-I1BZM2-F1
#
_entry.id   AF-I1BZM2-F1
#
_cell.length_a   1.000
_cell.length_b   1.000
_cell.length_c   1.000
_cell.angle_alpha   90.00
_cell.angle_beta   90.00
_cell.angle_gamma   90.00
#
_symmetry.space_group_name_H-M   'P 1'
#
loop_
_entity.id
_entity.type
_entity.pdbx_description
1 polymer ?
#
loop_
_entity_poly.entity_id
_entity_poly.type
_entity_poly.pdbx_seq_one_letter_code
_entity_poly.pdbx_strand_id
1 'polypeptide(L)'
;MSPAIECLLDAQGKHPNSCFFLFFAARISRVAKNLPLSIQSFTFAAESSKGEWTEVAMKQLSDYEIGFNLALQLDWKAAATYFEQLSQEKYWSPAFSKYFVGACFEMNGQRTEAILAFAQVPESAKDQSKKSYIDAYVEKKVEFFQKSGYQDLDFSLPGIEIFLVLNAFEYMEKESLEACLEKVERALEMIYEREKIEYTIRLRELVPASAPPDYYDQRCVLLLSKASILNSLGRYDETIPHLNWVLDHRDCITHETWVVPFAYWESGITSWGLNNYVKSRKLWQLAMACTKYDFEYRMAVRLSLALSKCDDVGVTHIDDKELKGESTNSRKRMPILSISPQVV
;
A
#
# COMPACT_ATOMS: atom_id res chain seq x y z
N MET A 1 15.50 25.24 4.42
CA MET A 1 16.08 23.89 4.25
C MET A 1 15.64 23.08 5.47
N SER A 2 15.28 21.80 5.34
CA SER A 2 14.79 21.02 6.51
C SER A 2 15.95 20.79 7.49
N PRO A 3 15.76 20.84 8.83
CA PRO A 3 16.83 20.65 9.82
C PRO A 3 17.65 19.36 9.62
N ALA A 4 17.01 18.30 9.10
CA ALA A 4 17.68 17.04 8.79
C ALA A 4 18.72 17.18 7.65
N ILE A 5 18.43 18.01 6.64
CA ILE A 5 19.34 18.26 5.52
C ILE A 5 20.54 19.06 5.99
N GLU A 6 20.33 20.09 6.82
CA GLU A 6 21.42 20.90 7.38
C GLU A 6 22.36 20.06 8.26
N CYS A 7 21.80 19.20 9.11
CA CYS A 7 22.55 18.25 9.92
C CYS A 7 23.40 17.31 9.05
N LEU A 8 22.81 16.76 7.98
CA LEU A 8 23.54 15.87 7.07
C LEU A 8 24.68 16.59 6.34
N LEU A 9 24.44 17.81 5.85
CA LEU A 9 25.46 18.59 5.13
C LEU A 9 26.66 18.94 6.02
N ASP A 10 26.42 19.35 7.28
CA ASP A 10 27.51 19.59 8.24
C ASP A 10 28.31 18.30 8.52
N ALA A 11 27.62 17.18 8.70
CA ALA A 11 28.25 15.88 8.91
C ALA A 11 29.07 15.40 7.71
N GLN A 12 28.57 15.57 6.48
CA GLN A 12 29.28 15.24 5.24
C GLN A 12 30.50 16.15 5.02
N GLY A 13 30.44 17.42 5.42
CA GLY A 13 31.59 18.32 5.37
C GLY A 13 32.77 17.82 6.21
N LYS A 14 32.48 17.15 7.34
CA LYS A 14 33.50 16.58 8.25
C LYS A 14 33.92 15.16 7.85
N HIS A 15 33.00 14.37 7.32
CA HIS A 15 33.21 12.95 7.00
C HIS A 15 32.59 12.59 5.63
N PRO A 16 33.17 13.06 4.52
CA PRO A 16 32.55 12.94 3.20
C PRO A 16 32.41 11.49 2.70
N ASN A 17 33.29 10.59 3.13
CA ASN A 17 33.30 9.18 2.71
C ASN A 17 32.60 8.24 3.70
N SER A 18 31.89 8.78 4.70
CA SER A 18 31.15 7.92 5.64
C SER A 18 29.99 7.24 4.91
N CYS A 19 30.01 5.91 4.87
CA CYS A 19 28.95 5.10 4.26
C CYS A 19 27.57 5.41 4.87
N PHE A 20 27.49 5.75 6.16
CA PHE A 20 26.25 6.14 6.82
C PHE A 20 25.70 7.48 6.30
N PHE A 21 26.56 8.49 6.14
CA PHE A 21 26.11 9.79 5.65
C PHE A 21 25.75 9.73 4.17
N LEU A 22 26.47 8.95 3.36
CA LEU A 22 26.09 8.67 1.97
C LEU A 22 24.76 7.93 1.88
N PHE A 23 24.53 6.95 2.75
CA PHE A 23 23.25 6.23 2.82
C PHE A 23 22.08 7.17 3.14
N PHE A 24 22.23 8.06 4.13
CA PHE A 24 21.18 9.04 4.43
C PHE A 24 21.01 10.10 3.34
N ALA A 25 22.08 10.51 2.64
CA ALA A 25 21.96 11.37 1.46
C ALA A 25 21.13 10.72 0.35
N ALA A 26 21.29 9.41 0.16
CA ALA A 26 20.49 8.64 -0.79
C ALA A 26 19.00 8.62 -0.40
N ARG A 27 18.69 8.44 0.89
CA ARG A 27 17.32 8.51 1.41
C ARG A 27 16.69 9.88 1.23
N ILE A 28 17.44 10.97 1.49
CA ILE A 28 16.96 12.34 1.26
C ILE A 28 16.71 12.58 -0.24
N SER A 29 17.58 12.09 -1.11
CA SER A 29 17.40 12.19 -2.57
C SER A 29 16.12 11.49 -3.04
N ARG A 30 15.78 10.32 -2.47
CA ARG A 30 14.50 9.65 -2.72
C ARG A 30 13.31 10.49 -2.25
N VAL A 31 13.36 11.06 -1.05
CA VAL A 31 12.29 11.94 -0.53
C VAL A 31 12.10 13.17 -1.44
N ALA A 32 13.19 13.66 -2.04
CA ALA A 32 13.16 14.71 -3.05
C ALA A 32 12.72 14.24 -4.45
N LYS A 33 12.23 13.00 -4.60
CA LYS A 33 11.82 12.37 -5.87
C LYS A 33 12.94 12.29 -6.91
N ASN A 34 14.21 12.31 -6.50
CA ASN A 34 15.35 12.10 -7.37
C ASN A 34 15.90 10.68 -7.20
N LEU A 35 15.18 9.72 -7.79
CA LEU A 35 15.53 8.30 -7.72
C LEU A 35 16.89 7.98 -8.37
N PRO A 36 17.29 8.55 -9.51
CA PRO A 36 18.62 8.32 -10.08
C PRO A 36 19.75 8.72 -9.13
N LEU A 37 19.68 9.90 -8.52
CA LEU A 37 20.68 10.35 -7.55
C LEU A 37 20.66 9.49 -6.28
N SER A 38 19.47 9.06 -5.84
CA SER A 38 19.31 8.14 -4.73
C SER A 38 20.02 6.81 -4.99
N ILE A 39 19.80 6.19 -6.16
CA ILE A 39 20.48 4.96 -6.56
C ILE A 39 22.00 5.14 -6.54
N GLN A 40 22.50 6.18 -7.20
CA GLN A 40 23.94 6.47 -7.25
C GLN A 40 24.54 6.63 -5.84
N SER A 41 23.83 7.34 -4.95
CA SER A 41 24.29 7.57 -3.58
C SER A 41 24.30 6.29 -2.75
N PHE A 42 23.33 5.38 -2.93
CA PHE A 42 23.35 4.05 -2.29
C PHE A 42 24.51 3.21 -2.81
N THR A 43 24.78 3.23 -4.12
CA THR A 43 25.94 2.54 -4.68
C THR A 43 27.24 3.05 -4.05
N PHE A 44 27.42 4.37 -3.96
CA PHE A 44 28.59 4.95 -3.29
C PHE A 44 28.67 4.62 -1.80
N ALA A 45 27.54 4.54 -1.09
CA ALA A 45 27.52 4.13 0.31
C ALA A 45 28.05 2.70 0.49
N ALA A 46 27.60 1.76 -0.35
CA ALA A 46 28.11 0.40 -0.35
C ALA A 46 29.59 0.35 -0.72
N GLU A 47 30.03 1.06 -1.76
CA GLU A 47 31.43 1.09 -2.19
C GLU A 47 32.37 1.67 -1.13
N SER A 48 31.95 2.72 -0.42
CA SER A 48 32.74 3.35 0.64
C SER A 48 32.90 2.46 1.87
N SER A 49 32.12 1.40 1.98
CA SER A 49 32.21 0.40 3.06
C SER A 49 33.07 -0.82 2.71
N LYS A 50 33.61 -0.92 1.48
CA LYS A 50 34.42 -2.06 1.04
C LYS A 50 35.70 -2.19 1.89
N GLY A 51 35.96 -3.40 2.36
CA GLY A 51 37.09 -3.71 3.26
C GLY A 51 36.84 -3.36 4.73
N GLU A 52 35.71 -2.73 5.05
CA GLU A 52 35.34 -2.34 6.41
C GLU A 52 34.38 -3.35 7.06
N TRP A 53 34.27 -3.32 8.39
CA TRP A 53 33.37 -4.21 9.13
C TRP A 53 31.89 -4.06 8.73
N THR A 54 31.50 -2.92 8.16
CA THR A 54 30.15 -2.65 7.66
C THR A 54 29.85 -3.19 6.27
N GLU A 55 30.86 -3.67 5.52
CA GLU A 55 30.77 -3.96 4.08
C GLU A 55 29.51 -4.76 3.71
N VAL A 56 29.34 -5.92 4.34
CA VAL A 56 28.24 -6.85 4.03
C VAL A 56 26.88 -6.21 4.34
N ALA A 57 26.74 -5.62 5.54
CA ALA A 57 25.48 -5.03 5.97
C ALA A 57 25.09 -3.82 5.11
N MET A 58 26.06 -2.95 4.78
CA MET A 58 25.83 -1.77 3.96
C MET A 58 25.55 -2.13 2.51
N LYS A 59 26.24 -3.14 1.95
CA LYS A 59 25.94 -3.69 0.63
C LYS A 59 24.49 -4.16 0.56
N GLN A 60 24.07 -5.04 1.48
CA GLN A 60 22.72 -5.60 1.50
C GLN A 60 21.64 -4.54 1.68
N LEU A 61 21.86 -3.59 2.59
CA LEU A 61 20.95 -2.48 2.83
C LEU A 61 20.84 -1.61 1.57
N SER A 62 21.96 -1.33 0.89
CA SER A 62 21.98 -0.55 -0.36
C SER A 62 21.33 -1.30 -1.51
N ASP A 63 21.56 -2.60 -1.65
CA ASP A 63 20.95 -3.46 -2.67
C ASP A 63 19.42 -3.48 -2.54
N TYR A 64 18.90 -3.58 -1.30
CA TYR A 64 17.46 -3.47 -1.04
C TYR A 64 16.90 -2.12 -1.50
N GLU A 65 17.58 -1.04 -1.12
CA GLU A 65 17.12 0.31 -1.43
C GLU A 65 17.23 0.66 -2.93
N ILE A 66 18.25 0.15 -3.61
CA ILE A 66 18.43 0.29 -5.06
C ILE A 66 17.36 -0.52 -5.79
N GLY A 67 17.17 -1.79 -5.44
CA GLY A 67 16.14 -2.64 -6.03
C GLY A 67 14.74 -2.02 -5.86
N PHE A 68 14.46 -1.44 -4.69
CA PHE A 68 13.19 -0.75 -4.45
C PHE A 68 13.07 0.55 -5.26
N ASN A 69 14.13 1.34 -5.40
CA ASN A 69 14.15 2.52 -6.28
C ASN A 69 13.85 2.16 -7.74
N LEU A 70 14.45 1.08 -8.25
CA LEU A 70 14.20 0.59 -9.61
C LEU A 70 12.74 0.20 -9.80
N ALA A 71 12.15 -0.47 -8.81
CA ALA A 71 10.71 -0.77 -8.83
C ALA A 71 9.86 0.50 -8.85
N LEU A 72 10.21 1.54 -8.07
CA LEU A 72 9.52 2.83 -8.10
C LEU A 72 9.64 3.55 -9.45
N GLN A 73 10.69 3.27 -10.21
CA GLN A 73 10.85 3.70 -11.61
C GLN A 73 10.15 2.77 -12.61
N LEU A 74 9.43 1.74 -12.13
CA LEU A 74 8.79 0.69 -12.90
C LEU A 74 9.75 -0.19 -13.70
N ASP A 75 11.05 -0.19 -13.35
CA ASP A 75 12.02 -1.17 -13.84
C ASP A 75 11.95 -2.44 -12.99
N TRP A 76 10.84 -3.17 -13.16
CA TRP A 76 10.57 -4.41 -12.43
C TRP A 76 11.59 -5.50 -12.73
N LYS A 77 12.18 -5.50 -13.95
CA LYS A 77 13.17 -6.50 -14.34
C LYS A 77 14.45 -6.33 -13.54
N ALA A 78 14.99 -5.11 -13.47
CA ALA A 78 16.19 -4.84 -12.69
C ALA A 78 15.92 -5.00 -11.19
N ALA A 79 14.74 -4.57 -10.71
CA ALA A 79 14.33 -4.78 -9.33
C ALA A 79 14.33 -6.27 -8.94
N ALA A 80 13.78 -7.14 -9.78
CA ALA A 80 13.75 -8.59 -9.53
C ALA A 80 15.16 -9.15 -9.29
N THR A 81 16.16 -8.74 -10.08
CA THR A 81 17.55 -9.21 -9.92
C THR A 81 18.12 -8.88 -8.54
N TYR A 82 17.90 -7.67 -8.03
CA TYR A 82 18.34 -7.29 -6.68
C TYR A 82 17.67 -8.14 -5.60
N PHE A 83 16.35 -8.38 -5.72
CA PHE A 83 15.63 -9.14 -4.70
C PHE A 83 15.84 -10.65 -4.78
N GLU A 84 16.18 -11.20 -5.95
CA GLU A 84 16.68 -12.57 -6.06
C GLU A 84 17.99 -12.74 -5.29
N GLN A 85 18.91 -11.79 -5.44
CA GLN A 85 20.18 -11.80 -4.71
C GLN A 85 19.94 -11.67 -3.19
N LEU A 86 19.12 -10.73 -2.75
CA LEU A 86 18.80 -10.55 -1.32
C LEU A 86 18.15 -11.78 -0.71
N SER A 87 17.31 -12.48 -1.48
CA SER A 87 16.72 -13.75 -1.06
C SER A 87 17.79 -14.83 -0.87
N GLN A 88 18.74 -14.98 -1.80
CA GLN A 88 19.84 -15.94 -1.69
C GLN A 88 20.77 -15.63 -0.51
N GLU A 89 21.03 -14.35 -0.28
CA GLU A 89 21.82 -13.86 0.85
C GLU A 89 21.05 -13.91 2.19
N LYS A 90 19.77 -14.32 2.17
CA LYS A 90 18.85 -14.38 3.33
C LYS A 90 18.76 -13.06 4.10
N TYR A 91 18.86 -11.93 3.39
CA TYR A 91 18.80 -10.60 3.99
C TYR A 91 17.39 -10.26 4.47
N TRP A 92 17.27 -9.82 5.73
CA TRP A 92 16.07 -9.33 6.43
C TRP A 92 14.84 -10.26 6.38
N SER A 93 14.25 -10.45 5.21
CA SER A 93 13.11 -11.33 4.94
C SER A 93 13.28 -11.98 3.56
N PRO A 94 13.84 -13.21 3.50
CA PRO A 94 13.86 -14.00 2.26
C PRO A 94 12.47 -14.29 1.69
N ALA A 95 11.43 -14.44 2.53
CA ALA A 95 10.06 -14.67 2.05
C ALA A 95 9.49 -13.42 1.36
N PHE A 96 9.66 -12.23 1.94
CA PHE A 96 9.32 -10.97 1.27
C PHE A 96 10.12 -10.79 -0.01
N SER A 97 11.42 -11.09 0.02
CA SER A 97 12.27 -10.95 -1.18
C SER A 97 11.78 -11.85 -2.32
N LYS A 98 11.44 -13.12 -2.04
CA LYS A 98 10.83 -14.01 -3.04
C LYS A 98 9.45 -13.55 -3.50
N TYR A 99 8.62 -13.05 -2.58
CA TYR A 99 7.32 -12.48 -2.94
C TYR A 99 7.50 -11.28 -3.88
N PHE A 100 8.47 -10.41 -3.61
CA PHE A 100 8.71 -9.23 -4.44
C PHE A 100 9.28 -9.58 -5.82
N VAL A 101 10.10 -10.63 -5.92
CA VAL A 101 10.50 -11.21 -7.21
C VAL A 101 9.28 -11.67 -8.01
N GLY A 102 8.36 -12.42 -7.38
CA GLY A 102 7.12 -12.84 -8.02
C GLY A 102 6.24 -11.66 -8.44
N ALA A 103 6.14 -10.63 -7.59
CA ALA A 103 5.45 -9.40 -7.92
C ALA A 103 6.08 -8.69 -9.13
N CYS A 104 7.41 -8.59 -9.20
CA CYS A 104 8.10 -7.99 -10.33
C CYS A 104 7.85 -8.74 -11.65
N PHE A 105 7.89 -10.09 -11.62
CA PHE A 105 7.55 -10.89 -12.79
C PHE A 105 6.10 -10.67 -13.23
N GLU A 106 5.17 -10.61 -12.29
CA GLU A 106 3.77 -10.35 -12.58
C GLU A 106 3.57 -8.97 -13.23
N MET A 107 4.21 -7.93 -12.68
CA MET A 107 4.13 -6.58 -13.23
C MET A 107 4.73 -6.44 -14.64
N ASN A 108 5.64 -7.35 -15.01
CA ASN A 108 6.20 -7.50 -16.36
C ASN A 108 5.38 -8.41 -17.30
N GLY A 109 4.27 -8.98 -16.83
CA GLY A 109 3.44 -9.93 -17.61
C GLY A 109 4.03 -11.33 -17.72
N GLN A 110 5.02 -11.67 -16.89
CA GLN A 110 5.69 -12.97 -16.83
C GLN A 110 5.01 -13.85 -15.78
N ARG A 111 3.73 -14.20 -16.02
CA ARG A 111 2.85 -14.88 -15.05
C ARG A 111 3.39 -16.22 -14.59
N THR A 112 4.01 -17.00 -15.49
CA THR A 112 4.55 -18.32 -15.15
C THR A 112 5.70 -18.20 -14.16
N GLU A 113 6.63 -17.30 -14.41
CA GLU A 113 7.77 -16.99 -13.54
C GLU A 113 7.30 -16.42 -12.20
N ALA A 114 6.27 -15.56 -12.22
CA ALA A 114 5.64 -15.04 -11.02
C ALA A 114 5.11 -16.16 -10.11
N ILE A 115 4.35 -17.10 -10.68
CA ILE A 115 3.80 -18.26 -9.96
C ILE A 115 4.91 -19.13 -9.35
N LEU A 116 5.98 -19.40 -10.11
CA LEU A 116 7.12 -20.17 -9.62
C LEU A 116 7.83 -19.48 -8.46
N ALA A 117 7.95 -18.15 -8.50
CA ALA A 117 8.53 -17.37 -7.40
C ALA A 117 7.61 -17.35 -6.17
N PHE A 118 6.30 -17.12 -6.35
CA PHE A 118 5.32 -17.14 -5.26
C PHE A 118 5.27 -18.50 -4.55
N ALA A 119 5.35 -19.60 -5.31
CA ALA A 119 5.35 -20.95 -4.74
C ALA A 119 6.53 -21.22 -3.78
N GLN A 120 7.64 -20.47 -3.89
CA GLN A 120 8.81 -20.60 -3.01
C GLN A 120 8.69 -19.80 -1.70
N VAL A 121 7.69 -18.92 -1.57
CA VAL A 121 7.51 -18.06 -0.38
C VAL A 121 7.27 -18.86 0.90
N PRO A 122 6.37 -19.88 0.93
CA PRO A 122 6.14 -20.66 2.16
C PRO A 122 7.37 -21.44 2.62
N GLU A 123 8.25 -21.86 1.71
CA GLU A 123 9.50 -22.55 2.07
C GLU A 123 10.51 -21.56 2.65
N SER A 124 10.65 -20.40 2.02
CA SER A 124 11.57 -19.33 2.46
C SER A 124 11.24 -18.77 3.85
N ALA A 125 9.99 -18.90 4.28
CA ALA A 125 9.53 -18.47 5.59
C ALA A 125 9.72 -19.50 6.71
N LYS A 126 9.93 -20.79 6.39
CA LYS A 126 10.21 -21.86 7.38
C LYS A 126 11.60 -21.76 7.97
N ASP A 127 12.55 -21.22 7.20
CA ASP A 127 13.96 -21.10 7.55
C ASP A 127 14.26 -19.99 8.58
N GLN A 128 13.25 -19.24 9.04
CA GLN A 128 13.44 -18.14 9.97
C GLN A 128 13.02 -18.50 11.40
N SER A 129 13.90 -18.22 12.36
CA SER A 129 13.62 -18.41 13.79
C SER A 129 12.54 -17.46 14.34
N LYS A 130 12.33 -16.31 13.69
CA LYS A 130 11.30 -15.33 14.03
C LYS A 130 10.72 -14.69 12.78
N LYS A 131 9.49 -15.06 12.43
CA LYS A 131 8.74 -14.45 11.33
C LYS A 131 8.50 -12.96 11.60
N SER A 132 8.83 -12.11 10.63
CA SER A 132 8.46 -10.70 10.67
C SER A 132 6.98 -10.50 10.29
N TYR A 133 6.43 -9.30 10.56
CA TYR A 133 5.07 -8.97 10.16
C TYR A 133 4.87 -9.06 8.63
N ILE A 134 5.92 -8.74 7.85
CA ILE A 134 5.84 -8.76 6.40
C ILE A 134 5.89 -10.19 5.86
N ASP A 135 6.63 -11.10 6.53
CA ASP A 135 6.64 -12.53 6.19
C ASP A 135 5.24 -13.12 6.33
N ALA A 136 4.57 -12.86 7.45
CA ALA A 136 3.22 -13.37 7.70
C ALA A 136 2.21 -12.85 6.66
N TYR A 137 2.31 -11.58 6.29
CA TYR A 137 1.47 -10.99 5.25
C TYR A 137 1.71 -11.64 3.89
N VAL A 138 2.96 -11.76 3.43
CA VAL A 138 3.23 -12.32 2.09
C VAL A 138 2.89 -13.81 2.01
N GLU A 139 3.05 -14.58 3.10
CA GLU A 139 2.60 -15.97 3.18
C GLU A 139 1.08 -16.06 2.99
N LYS A 140 0.31 -15.26 3.74
CA LYS A 140 -1.16 -15.20 3.64
C LYS A 140 -1.60 -14.78 2.23
N LYS A 141 -0.89 -13.82 1.62
CA LYS A 141 -1.19 -13.34 0.26
C LYS A 141 -0.93 -14.41 -0.80
N VAL A 142 0.16 -15.15 -0.67
CA VAL A 142 0.44 -16.30 -1.55
C VAL A 142 -0.56 -17.42 -1.35
N GLU A 143 -0.95 -17.72 -0.11
CA GLU A 143 -2.00 -18.71 0.18
C GLU A 143 -3.33 -18.33 -0.49
N PHE A 144 -3.69 -17.05 -0.47
CA PHE A 144 -4.85 -16.51 -1.17
C PHE A 144 -4.76 -16.78 -2.68
N PHE A 145 -3.64 -16.45 -3.33
CA PHE A 145 -3.46 -16.76 -4.75
C PHE A 145 -3.49 -18.27 -5.04
N GLN A 146 -2.92 -19.10 -4.17
CA GLN A 146 -2.92 -20.55 -4.34
C GLN A 146 -4.34 -21.14 -4.30
N LYS A 147 -5.22 -20.61 -3.43
CA LYS A 147 -6.61 -21.08 -3.30
C LYS A 147 -7.42 -20.96 -4.58
N SER A 148 -7.18 -19.92 -5.38
CA SER A 148 -7.83 -19.73 -6.68
C SER A 148 -7.06 -20.30 -7.86
N GLY A 149 -5.98 -21.05 -7.61
CA GLY A 149 -5.08 -21.50 -8.69
C GLY A 149 -4.44 -20.33 -9.43
N TYR A 150 -4.15 -19.24 -8.71
CA TYR A 150 -3.56 -17.98 -9.18
C TYR A 150 -4.44 -17.16 -10.13
N GLN A 151 -5.75 -17.43 -10.20
CA GLN A 151 -6.69 -16.62 -10.99
C GLN A 151 -6.88 -15.22 -10.42
N ASP A 152 -6.79 -15.06 -9.09
CA ASP A 152 -6.91 -13.74 -8.44
C ASP A 152 -5.80 -12.75 -8.81
N LEU A 153 -4.69 -13.21 -9.41
CA LEU A 153 -3.67 -12.33 -9.94
C LEU A 153 -4.19 -11.44 -11.08
N ASP A 154 -5.25 -11.82 -11.78
CA ASP A 154 -5.88 -10.98 -12.81
C ASP A 154 -6.52 -9.70 -12.25
N PHE A 155 -6.84 -9.72 -10.95
CA PHE A 155 -7.48 -8.63 -10.22
C PHE A 155 -6.59 -8.06 -9.13
N SER A 156 -5.33 -8.49 -9.07
CA SER A 156 -4.35 -8.07 -8.08
C SER A 156 -3.16 -7.41 -8.76
N LEU A 157 -2.60 -6.38 -8.15
CA LEU A 157 -1.40 -5.71 -8.65
C LEU A 157 -0.33 -5.76 -7.55
N PRO A 158 0.30 -6.94 -7.33
CA PRO A 158 1.12 -7.19 -6.14
C PRO A 158 2.29 -6.19 -5.98
N GLY A 159 2.89 -5.72 -7.08
CA GLY A 159 3.92 -4.68 -7.03
C GLY A 159 3.39 -3.33 -6.55
N ILE A 160 2.20 -2.94 -7.03
CA ILE A 160 1.52 -1.69 -6.65
C ILE A 160 0.99 -1.77 -5.21
N GLU A 161 0.49 -2.94 -4.80
CA GLU A 161 0.05 -3.19 -3.43
C GLU A 161 1.20 -3.05 -2.43
N ILE A 162 2.39 -3.51 -2.78
CA ILE A 162 3.59 -3.28 -1.96
C ILE A 162 3.90 -1.79 -1.84
N PHE A 163 3.78 -1.01 -2.92
CA PHE A 163 3.96 0.44 -2.85
C PHE A 163 2.95 1.10 -1.91
N LEU A 164 1.69 0.65 -1.93
CA LEU A 164 0.65 1.13 -1.03
C LEU A 164 0.98 0.83 0.43
N VAL A 165 1.24 -0.43 0.75
CA VAL A 165 1.55 -0.89 2.12
C VAL A 165 2.80 -0.18 2.68
N LEU A 166 3.81 0.01 1.83
CA LEU A 166 5.06 0.67 2.21
C LEU A 166 5.01 2.21 2.12
N ASN A 167 3.90 2.82 1.67
CA ASN A 167 3.76 4.27 1.45
C ASN A 167 4.82 4.83 0.51
N ALA A 168 4.95 4.21 -0.66
CA ALA A 168 6.05 4.49 -1.57
C ALA A 168 5.65 5.38 -2.76
N PHE A 169 4.36 5.55 -3.04
CA PHE A 169 3.87 6.42 -4.12
C PHE A 169 4.36 7.87 -3.98
N GLU A 170 4.57 8.35 -2.75
CA GLU A 170 5.08 9.70 -2.47
C GLU A 170 6.50 9.94 -3.01
N TYR A 171 7.26 8.88 -3.32
CA TYR A 171 8.63 8.96 -3.84
C TYR A 171 8.70 8.86 -5.37
N MET A 172 7.58 8.54 -6.04
CA MET A 172 7.54 8.31 -7.47
C MET A 172 7.44 9.63 -8.26
N GLU A 173 7.99 9.60 -9.47
CA GLU A 173 7.79 10.66 -10.47
C GLU A 173 6.37 10.60 -11.04
N LYS A 174 5.92 11.71 -11.62
CA LYS A 174 4.55 11.86 -12.10
C LYS A 174 4.21 10.83 -13.17
N GLU A 175 5.13 10.60 -14.10
CA GLU A 175 4.99 9.68 -15.22
C GLU A 175 4.78 8.25 -14.73
N SER A 176 5.56 7.81 -13.74
CA SER A 176 5.43 6.49 -13.12
C SER A 176 4.13 6.35 -12.32
N LEU A 177 3.68 7.42 -11.64
CA LEU A 177 2.40 7.44 -10.94
C LEU A 177 1.22 7.29 -11.90
N GLU A 178 1.21 8.03 -13.02
CA GLU A 178 0.17 7.93 -14.04
C GLU A 178 0.15 6.53 -14.69
N ALA A 179 1.32 5.93 -14.94
CA ALA A 179 1.40 4.56 -15.44
C ALA A 179 0.85 3.51 -14.44
N CYS A 180 1.09 3.71 -13.13
CA CYS A 180 0.46 2.90 -12.09
C CYS A 180 -1.06 3.10 -12.08
N LEU A 181 -1.53 4.34 -12.22
CA LEU A 181 -2.95 4.67 -12.26
C LEU A 181 -3.67 3.93 -13.41
N GLU A 182 -3.09 3.94 -14.61
CA GLU A 182 -3.62 3.23 -15.78
C GLU A 182 -3.72 1.71 -15.53
N LYS A 183 -2.73 1.11 -14.86
CA LYS A 183 -2.78 -0.32 -14.49
C LYS A 183 -3.91 -0.61 -13.50
N VAL A 184 -4.08 0.23 -12.49
CA VAL A 184 -5.15 0.10 -11.49
C VAL A 184 -6.53 0.25 -12.14
N GLU A 185 -6.70 1.22 -13.04
CA GLU A 185 -7.96 1.44 -13.75
C GLU A 185 -8.34 0.25 -14.64
N ARG A 186 -7.36 -0.31 -15.38
CA ARG A 186 -7.59 -1.54 -16.16
C ARG A 186 -8.01 -2.71 -15.29
N ALA A 187 -7.36 -2.92 -14.14
CA ALA A 187 -7.72 -4.01 -13.23
C ALA A 187 -9.14 -3.83 -12.65
N LEU A 188 -9.54 -2.60 -12.33
CA LEU A 188 -10.90 -2.29 -11.88
C LEU A 188 -11.94 -2.57 -12.96
N GLU A 189 -11.66 -2.22 -14.22
CA GLU A 189 -12.53 -2.53 -15.36
C GLU A 189 -12.66 -4.04 -15.56
N MET A 190 -11.56 -4.78 -15.45
CA MET A 190 -11.58 -6.26 -15.53
C MET A 190 -12.47 -6.89 -14.45
N ILE A 191 -12.45 -6.39 -13.21
CA ILE A 191 -13.39 -6.86 -12.17
C ILE A 191 -14.83 -6.58 -12.60
N TYR A 192 -15.13 -5.38 -13.10
CA TYR A 192 -16.48 -5.02 -13.52
C TYR A 192 -16.99 -5.89 -14.68
N GLU A 193 -16.15 -6.11 -15.70
CA GLU A 193 -16.47 -7.02 -16.81
C GLU A 193 -16.71 -8.45 -16.32
N ARG A 194 -15.88 -8.93 -15.39
CA ARG A 194 -15.98 -10.28 -14.83
C ARG A 194 -17.29 -10.46 -14.06
N GLU A 195 -17.62 -9.53 -13.18
CA GLU A 195 -18.90 -9.53 -12.45
C GLU A 195 -20.08 -9.54 -13.42
N LYS A 196 -20.06 -8.70 -14.45
CA LYS A 196 -21.13 -8.63 -15.45
C LYS A 196 -21.33 -9.96 -16.17
N ILE A 197 -20.25 -10.65 -16.53
CA ILE A 197 -20.31 -11.97 -17.17
C ILE A 197 -20.91 -12.99 -16.21
N GLU A 198 -20.43 -13.04 -14.97
CA GLU A 198 -20.91 -13.99 -13.95
C GLU A 198 -22.38 -13.77 -13.61
N TYR A 199 -22.81 -12.51 -13.44
CA TYR A 199 -24.23 -12.17 -13.28
C TYR A 199 -25.06 -12.59 -14.49
N THR A 200 -24.56 -12.39 -15.72
CA THR A 200 -25.28 -12.79 -16.94
C THR A 200 -25.50 -14.31 -17.00
N ILE A 201 -24.54 -15.11 -16.55
CA ILE A 201 -24.69 -16.57 -16.44
C ILE A 201 -25.77 -16.92 -15.41
N ARG A 202 -25.74 -16.26 -14.25
CA ARG A 202 -26.72 -16.48 -13.17
C ARG A 202 -28.15 -16.11 -13.55
N LEU A 203 -28.36 -15.15 -14.45
CA LEU A 203 -29.70 -14.78 -14.95
C LEU A 203 -30.38 -15.90 -15.75
N ARG A 204 -29.63 -16.92 -16.20
CA ARG A 204 -30.16 -18.02 -17.01
C ARG A 204 -30.67 -19.20 -16.18
N GLU A 205 -30.30 -19.27 -14.90
CA GLU A 205 -30.62 -20.39 -14.02
C GLU A 205 -31.34 -19.92 -12.76
N LEU A 206 -32.43 -20.60 -12.40
CA LEU A 206 -33.11 -20.37 -11.14
C LEU A 206 -32.30 -21.07 -10.02
N VAL A 207 -31.80 -20.30 -9.06
CA VAL A 207 -30.89 -20.78 -7.98
C VAL A 207 -29.58 -21.38 -8.54
N PRO A 208 -28.67 -20.55 -9.08
CA PRO A 208 -27.39 -21.02 -9.62
C PRO A 208 -26.57 -21.73 -8.53
N ALA A 209 -25.91 -22.84 -8.91
CA ALA A 209 -25.02 -23.58 -8.01
C ALA A 209 -23.70 -22.85 -7.70
N SER A 210 -23.29 -21.92 -8.58
CA SER A 210 -22.13 -21.06 -8.33
C SER A 210 -22.43 -20.03 -7.24
N ALA A 211 -21.42 -19.62 -6.48
CA ALA A 211 -21.53 -18.47 -5.58
C ALA A 211 -21.75 -17.17 -6.39
N PRO A 212 -22.37 -16.13 -5.79
CA PRO A 212 -22.34 -14.80 -6.40
C PRO A 212 -20.90 -14.30 -6.54
N PRO A 213 -20.64 -13.38 -7.49
CA PRO A 213 -19.33 -12.73 -7.61
C PRO A 213 -18.96 -12.07 -6.28
N ASP A 214 -17.74 -12.32 -5.80
CA ASP A 214 -17.22 -11.76 -4.56
C ASP A 214 -15.80 -11.25 -4.80
N TYR A 215 -15.73 -9.98 -5.22
CA TYR A 215 -14.48 -9.28 -5.54
C TYR A 215 -14.25 -8.07 -4.63
N TYR A 216 -14.90 -8.03 -3.46
CA TYR A 216 -14.85 -6.87 -2.56
C TYR A 216 -13.44 -6.60 -2.04
N ASP A 217 -12.71 -7.62 -1.61
CA ASP A 217 -11.33 -7.49 -1.12
C ASP A 217 -10.41 -6.91 -2.22
N GLN A 218 -10.39 -7.52 -3.41
CA GLN A 218 -9.58 -7.10 -4.56
C GLN A 218 -9.93 -5.68 -5.01
N ARG A 219 -11.23 -5.38 -5.15
CA ARG A 219 -11.71 -4.05 -5.54
C ARG A 219 -11.34 -2.99 -4.51
N CYS A 220 -11.48 -3.28 -3.20
CA CYS A 220 -11.11 -2.32 -2.17
C CYS A 220 -9.61 -2.01 -2.19
N VAL A 221 -8.75 -3.01 -2.36
CA VAL A 221 -7.30 -2.81 -2.49
C VAL A 221 -6.96 -1.95 -3.72
N LEU A 222 -7.60 -2.21 -4.86
CA LEU A 222 -7.38 -1.43 -6.09
C LEU A 222 -7.89 0.01 -5.95
N LEU A 223 -9.07 0.24 -5.37
CA LEU A 223 -9.61 1.58 -5.14
C LEU A 223 -8.77 2.37 -4.14
N LEU A 224 -8.28 1.71 -3.09
CA LEU A 224 -7.36 2.33 -2.14
C LEU A 224 -6.01 2.67 -2.80
N SER A 225 -5.47 1.78 -3.65
CA SER A 225 -4.27 2.07 -4.45
C SER A 225 -4.50 3.27 -5.37
N LYS A 226 -5.65 3.32 -6.05
CA LYS A 226 -6.07 4.45 -6.90
C LYS A 226 -6.08 5.76 -6.11
N ALA A 227 -6.70 5.75 -4.93
CA ALA A 227 -6.77 6.93 -4.06
C ALA A 227 -5.38 7.39 -3.59
N SER A 228 -4.50 6.47 -3.19
CA SER A 228 -3.13 6.82 -2.74
C SER A 228 -2.28 7.38 -3.88
N ILE A 229 -2.42 6.85 -5.11
CA ILE A 229 -1.77 7.38 -6.32
C ILE A 229 -2.28 8.80 -6.62
N LEU A 230 -3.60 9.00 -6.65
CA LEU A 230 -4.21 10.31 -6.89
C LEU A 230 -3.82 11.34 -5.82
N ASN A 231 -3.76 10.95 -4.54
CA ASN A 231 -3.23 11.79 -3.47
C ASN A 231 -1.77 12.19 -3.73
N SER A 232 -0.94 11.25 -4.18
CA SER A 232 0.47 11.51 -4.51
C SER A 232 0.65 12.40 -5.75
N LEU A 233 -0.35 12.42 -6.65
CA LEU A 233 -0.46 13.33 -7.79
C LEU A 233 -1.06 14.70 -7.42
N GLY A 234 -1.54 14.88 -6.18
CA GLY A 234 -2.23 16.09 -5.73
C GLY A 234 -3.67 16.24 -6.25
N ARG A 235 -4.26 15.17 -6.78
CA ARG A 235 -5.64 15.11 -7.34
C ARG A 235 -6.63 14.70 -6.25
N TYR A 236 -6.70 15.48 -5.17
CA TYR A 236 -7.45 15.13 -3.95
C TYR A 236 -8.96 14.99 -4.18
N ASP A 237 -9.57 15.83 -5.03
CA ASP A 237 -11.02 15.76 -5.27
C ASP A 237 -11.47 14.44 -5.90
N GLU A 238 -10.61 13.83 -6.72
CA GLU A 238 -10.90 12.59 -7.43
C GLU A 238 -10.83 11.35 -6.51
N THR A 239 -10.19 11.44 -5.34
CA THR A 239 -10.05 10.31 -4.41
C THR A 239 -11.33 10.04 -3.62
N ILE A 240 -12.15 11.07 -3.39
CA ILE A 240 -13.35 11.05 -2.56
C ILE A 240 -14.30 9.90 -2.92
N PRO A 241 -14.75 9.72 -4.18
CA PRO A 241 -15.68 8.65 -4.51
C PRO A 241 -15.08 7.26 -4.25
N HIS A 242 -13.78 7.09 -4.49
CA HIS A 242 -13.09 5.81 -4.32
C HIS A 242 -12.96 5.44 -2.83
N LEU A 243 -12.56 6.39 -1.99
CA LEU A 243 -12.43 6.18 -0.55
C LEU A 243 -13.78 5.97 0.13
N ASN A 244 -14.81 6.73 -0.26
CA ASN A 244 -16.17 6.51 0.25
C ASN A 244 -16.66 5.10 -0.09
N TRP A 245 -16.44 4.64 -1.33
CA TRP A 245 -16.83 3.29 -1.72
C TRP A 245 -16.18 2.22 -0.82
N VAL A 246 -14.88 2.33 -0.53
CA VAL A 246 -14.18 1.40 0.37
C VAL A 246 -14.78 1.41 1.78
N LEU A 247 -15.04 2.60 2.33
CA LEU A 247 -15.56 2.73 3.70
C LEU A 247 -17.03 2.32 3.84
N ASP A 248 -17.83 2.51 2.79
CA ASP A 248 -19.24 2.09 2.70
C ASP A 248 -19.36 0.56 2.63
N HIS A 249 -18.38 -0.12 2.02
CA HIS A 249 -18.35 -1.58 1.87
C HIS A 249 -17.39 -2.27 2.84
N ARG A 250 -16.94 -1.60 3.91
CA ARG A 250 -15.98 -2.15 4.88
C ARG A 250 -16.42 -3.49 5.51
N ASP A 251 -17.73 -3.68 5.66
CA ASP A 251 -18.30 -4.88 6.29
C ASP A 251 -18.28 -6.09 5.32
N CYS A 252 -17.98 -5.86 4.04
CA CYS A 252 -17.79 -6.88 3.00
C CYS A 252 -16.33 -7.32 2.84
N ILE A 253 -15.38 -6.63 3.49
CA ILE A 253 -13.95 -6.97 3.42
C ILE A 253 -13.68 -8.11 4.40
N THR A 254 -13.22 -9.26 3.89
CA THR A 254 -13.08 -10.47 4.71
C THR A 254 -11.64 -10.91 4.91
N HIS A 255 -10.77 -10.69 3.92
CA HIS A 255 -9.38 -11.15 3.95
C HIS A 255 -8.40 -10.01 4.22
N GLU A 256 -8.62 -8.85 3.60
CA GLU A 256 -7.69 -7.71 3.58
C GLU A 256 -8.02 -6.69 4.69
N THR A 257 -7.96 -7.14 5.95
CA THR A 257 -8.38 -6.35 7.12
C THR A 257 -7.62 -5.04 7.32
N TRP A 258 -6.43 -4.89 6.72
CA TRP A 258 -5.64 -3.66 6.75
C TRP A 258 -6.18 -2.55 5.85
N VAL A 259 -7.08 -2.85 4.91
CA VAL A 259 -7.57 -1.87 3.93
C VAL A 259 -8.35 -0.74 4.60
N VAL A 260 -9.17 -1.03 5.61
CA VAL A 260 -10.00 -0.02 6.31
C VAL A 260 -9.15 1.06 7.01
N PRO A 261 -8.18 0.73 7.89
CA PRO A 261 -7.33 1.75 8.50
C PRO A 261 -6.50 2.53 7.48
N PHE A 262 -6.08 1.89 6.38
CA PHE A 262 -5.38 2.58 5.30
C PHE A 262 -6.32 3.52 4.50
N ALA A 263 -7.58 3.16 4.33
CA ALA A 263 -8.58 4.04 3.72
C ALA A 263 -8.84 5.28 4.58
N TYR A 264 -8.89 5.14 5.91
CA TYR A 264 -8.95 6.30 6.80
C TYR A 264 -7.69 7.17 6.74
N TRP A 265 -6.49 6.55 6.65
CA TRP A 265 -5.24 7.26 6.43
C TRP A 265 -5.29 8.13 5.16
N GLU A 266 -5.64 7.53 4.01
CA GLU A 266 -5.72 8.23 2.73
C GLU A 266 -6.87 9.25 2.69
N SER A 267 -7.97 9.01 3.40
CA SER A 267 -9.05 9.99 3.57
C SER A 267 -8.60 11.21 4.36
N GLY A 268 -7.73 11.00 5.36
CA GLY A 268 -7.09 12.09 6.09
C GLY A 268 -6.18 12.89 5.16
N ILE A 269 -5.28 12.23 4.41
CA ILE A 269 -4.41 12.90 3.42
C ILE A 269 -5.22 13.71 2.41
N THR A 270 -6.29 13.14 1.87
CA THR A 270 -7.23 13.84 0.98
C THR A 270 -7.79 15.09 1.65
N SER A 271 -8.32 14.96 2.86
CA SER A 271 -8.92 16.08 3.59
C SER A 271 -7.89 17.16 3.92
N TRP A 272 -6.66 16.77 4.24
CA TRP A 272 -5.54 17.69 4.47
C TRP A 272 -5.19 18.47 3.20
N GLY A 273 -5.09 17.78 2.06
CA GLY A 273 -4.83 18.38 0.75
C GLY A 273 -5.92 19.36 0.31
N LEU A 274 -7.16 19.11 0.71
CA LEU A 274 -8.32 20.01 0.54
C LEU A 274 -8.42 21.11 1.61
N ASN A 275 -7.39 21.29 2.44
CA ASN A 275 -7.33 22.25 3.54
C ASN A 275 -8.41 22.08 4.63
N ASN A 276 -9.00 20.89 4.72
CA ASN A 276 -9.93 20.52 5.79
C ASN A 276 -9.19 19.76 6.91
N TYR A 277 -8.36 20.48 7.65
CA TYR A 277 -7.48 19.89 8.67
C TYR A 277 -8.24 19.25 9.84
N VAL A 278 -9.40 19.79 10.22
CA VAL A 278 -10.27 19.23 11.27
C VAL A 278 -10.76 17.84 10.85
N LYS A 279 -11.27 17.72 9.62
CA LYS A 279 -11.71 16.42 9.08
C LYS A 279 -10.54 15.45 8.95
N SER A 280 -9.36 15.95 8.54
CA SER A 280 -8.15 15.14 8.45
C SER A 280 -7.79 14.50 9.79
N ARG A 281 -7.75 15.30 10.87
CA ARG A 281 -7.47 14.81 12.22
C ARG A 281 -8.50 13.77 12.66
N LYS A 282 -9.79 14.03 12.41
CA LYS A 282 -10.88 13.09 12.73
C LYS A 282 -10.63 11.71 12.09
N LEU A 283 -10.30 11.70 10.80
CA LEU A 283 -10.09 10.47 10.05
C LEU A 283 -8.84 9.72 10.54
N TRP A 284 -7.76 10.41 10.89
CA TRP A 284 -6.58 9.78 11.48
C TRP A 284 -6.83 9.21 12.89
N GLN A 285 -7.67 9.85 13.71
CA GLN A 285 -8.11 9.26 14.97
C GLN A 285 -8.96 8.00 14.76
N LEU A 286 -9.85 8.00 13.76
CA LEU A 286 -10.60 6.80 13.38
C LEU A 286 -9.67 5.66 12.92
N ALA A 287 -8.63 5.97 12.14
CA ALA A 287 -7.61 4.99 11.75
C ALA A 287 -6.88 4.41 12.96
N MET A 288 -6.56 5.24 13.96
CA MET A 288 -5.88 4.84 15.20
C MET A 288 -6.75 3.91 16.07
N ALA A 289 -8.07 4.03 15.98
CA ALA A 289 -9.00 3.18 16.72
C ALA A 289 -9.16 1.78 16.11
N CYS A 290 -8.75 1.57 14.85
CA CYS A 290 -8.69 0.24 14.25
C CYS A 290 -7.57 -0.59 14.90
N THR A 291 -7.82 -1.88 15.12
CA THR A 291 -6.86 -2.82 15.74
C THR A 291 -6.95 -4.18 15.07
N LYS A 292 -5.95 -5.04 15.28
CA LYS A 292 -5.90 -6.44 14.80
C LYS A 292 -5.87 -6.56 13.27
N TYR A 293 -5.03 -5.74 12.64
CA TYR A 293 -4.81 -5.78 11.20
C TYR A 293 -3.31 -5.85 10.88
N ASP A 294 -2.99 -6.31 9.68
CA ASP A 294 -1.61 -6.36 9.20
C ASP A 294 -1.02 -4.94 9.14
N PHE A 295 0.24 -4.75 9.52
CA PHE A 295 0.94 -3.45 9.52
C PHE A 295 0.50 -2.42 10.57
N GLU A 296 -0.25 -2.83 11.61
CA GLU A 296 -0.74 -1.93 12.66
C GLU A 296 0.35 -1.04 13.28
N TYR A 297 1.52 -1.58 13.64
CA TYR A 297 2.63 -0.79 14.18
C TYR A 297 3.13 0.27 13.19
N ARG A 298 3.27 -0.09 11.90
CA ARG A 298 3.74 0.84 10.86
C ARG A 298 2.73 1.97 10.65
N MET A 299 1.45 1.65 10.65
CA MET A 299 0.39 2.65 10.53
C MET A 299 0.32 3.54 11.78
N ALA A 300 0.46 2.99 12.98
CA ALA A 300 0.47 3.76 14.22
C ALA A 300 1.59 4.80 14.28
N VAL A 301 2.81 4.44 13.85
CA VAL A 301 3.94 5.39 13.74
C VAL A 301 3.63 6.50 12.73
N ARG A 302 2.98 6.17 11.62
CA ARG A 302 2.60 7.17 10.61
C ARG A 302 1.54 8.14 11.14
N LEU A 303 0.51 7.59 11.79
CA LEU A 303 -0.56 8.37 12.38
C LEU A 303 -0.06 9.26 13.51
N SER A 304 0.88 8.81 14.36
CA SER A 304 1.41 9.65 15.44
C SER A 304 2.16 10.88 14.90
N LEU A 305 2.93 10.73 13.81
CA LEU A 305 3.59 11.85 13.14
C LEU A 305 2.56 12.82 12.53
N ALA A 306 1.52 12.30 11.89
CA ALA A 306 0.46 13.12 11.29
C ALA A 306 -0.36 13.88 12.35
N LEU A 307 -0.68 13.23 13.48
CA LEU A 307 -1.39 13.86 14.61
C LEU A 307 -0.52 14.91 15.31
N SER A 308 0.78 14.66 15.49
CA SER A 308 1.70 15.68 15.98
C SER A 308 1.73 16.89 15.04
N LYS A 309 1.66 16.68 13.72
CA LYS A 309 1.56 17.78 12.77
C LYS A 309 0.25 18.55 12.88
N CYS A 310 -0.86 17.89 13.19
CA CYS A 310 -2.12 18.57 13.52
C CYS A 310 -1.96 19.47 14.76
N ASP A 311 -1.27 18.98 15.80
CA ASP A 311 -1.01 19.74 17.03
C ASP A 311 -0.18 21.01 16.72
N ASP A 312 0.87 20.88 15.91
CA ASP A 312 1.72 22.00 15.48
C ASP A 312 0.94 23.10 14.72
N VAL A 313 -0.09 22.70 13.96
CA VAL A 313 -0.94 23.60 13.18
C VAL A 313 -2.14 24.12 14.01
N GLY A 314 -2.25 23.70 15.27
CA GLY A 314 -3.30 24.16 16.20
C GLY A 314 -4.66 23.49 16.01
N VAL A 315 -4.72 22.35 15.31
CA VAL A 315 -5.96 21.59 15.10
C VAL A 315 -6.20 20.72 16.33
N THR A 316 -7.16 21.09 17.17
CA THR A 316 -7.41 20.42 18.45
C THR A 316 -7.89 18.98 18.29
N HIS A 317 -7.57 18.15 19.30
CA HIS A 317 -8.09 16.80 19.43
C HIS A 317 -9.62 16.77 19.43
N ILE A 318 -10.20 15.83 18.67
CA ILE A 318 -11.66 15.61 18.62
C ILE A 318 -11.99 14.49 19.59
N ASP A 319 -12.95 14.73 20.48
CA ASP A 319 -13.37 13.78 21.51
C ASP A 319 -14.07 12.54 20.93
N ASP A 320 -13.93 11.40 21.60
CA ASP A 320 -14.52 10.10 21.20
C ASP A 320 -16.05 10.14 21.01
N LYS A 321 -16.74 11.07 21.68
CA LYS A 321 -18.19 11.28 21.51
C LYS A 321 -18.53 11.89 20.15
N GLU A 322 -17.68 12.76 19.62
CA GLU A 322 -17.85 13.39 18.30
C GLU A 322 -17.34 12.49 17.15
N LEU A 323 -16.44 11.55 17.46
CA LEU A 323 -15.96 10.54 16.52
C LEU A 323 -17.04 9.54 16.11
N LYS A 324 -17.91 9.13 17.05
CA LYS A 324 -19.02 8.19 16.80
C LYS A 324 -20.21 8.80 16.05
N GLY A 325 -20.21 10.12 15.86
CA GLY A 325 -21.38 10.87 15.38
C GLY A 325 -22.49 10.90 16.42
N GLU A 326 -23.28 11.98 16.43
CA GLU A 326 -24.55 11.96 17.16
C GLU A 326 -25.39 10.81 16.61
N SER A 327 -25.66 9.80 17.43
CA SER A 327 -26.52 8.69 17.03
C SER A 327 -27.84 9.27 16.55
N THR A 328 -28.19 9.11 15.27
CA THR A 328 -29.56 9.35 14.80
C THR A 328 -30.44 8.19 15.29
N ASN A 329 -30.57 8.04 16.61
CA ASN A 329 -31.55 7.16 17.26
C ASN A 329 -32.96 7.75 17.18
N SER A 330 -33.32 8.30 16.01
CA SER A 330 -34.64 8.89 15.74
C SER A 330 -34.90 9.02 14.24
N ARG A 331 -34.65 7.98 13.43
CA ARG A 331 -35.46 7.81 12.22
C ARG A 331 -36.86 7.39 12.66
N LYS A 332 -37.72 8.38 12.92
CA LYS A 332 -39.17 8.18 12.96
C LYS A 332 -39.55 7.40 11.71
N ARG A 333 -40.19 6.24 11.92
CA ARG A 333 -40.75 5.38 10.86
C ARG A 333 -41.49 6.26 9.85
N MET A 334 -41.17 6.12 8.56
CA MET A 334 -42.06 6.60 7.51
C MET A 334 -43.42 5.91 7.69
N PRO A 335 -44.55 6.63 7.80
CA PRO A 335 -45.84 6.01 7.75
C PRO A 335 -46.06 5.50 6.33
N ILE A 336 -46.23 4.18 6.21
CA ILE A 336 -46.75 3.54 5.00
C ILE A 336 -48.17 4.10 4.83
N LEU A 337 -48.39 4.90 3.78
CA LEU A 337 -49.71 5.32 3.35
C LEU A 337 -50.49 4.07 2.95
N SER A 338 -51.33 3.55 3.86
CA SER A 338 -52.33 2.55 3.53
C SER A 338 -53.41 3.22 2.67
N ILE A 339 -53.38 2.95 1.38
CA ILE A 339 -54.48 3.25 0.47
C ILE A 339 -55.65 2.35 0.86
N SER A 340 -56.68 2.91 1.48
CA SER A 340 -57.99 2.26 1.62
C SER A 340 -58.84 2.58 0.38
N PRO A 341 -59.53 1.59 -0.21
CA PRO A 341 -60.39 1.83 -1.36
C PRO A 341 -61.71 2.47 -0.91
N GLN A 342 -62.02 3.66 -1.44
CA GLN A 342 -63.36 4.22 -1.34
C GLN A 342 -64.25 3.59 -2.42
N VAL A 343 -65.28 2.92 -1.93
CA VAL A 343 -66.46 2.45 -2.66
C VAL A 343 -67.26 3.64 -3.15
N VAL A 344 -67.66 3.61 -4.42
CA VAL A 344 -68.88 4.27 -4.94
C VAL A 344 -69.73 3.20 -5.56
#